data_AF-A0A6A5GYX6-F1
#
_entry.id   AF-A0A6A5GYX6-F1
#
_cell.length_a   1.000
_cell.length_b   1.000
_cell.length_c   1.000
_cell.angle_alpha   90.00
_cell.angle_beta   90.00
_cell.angle_gamma   90.00
#
_symmetry.space_group_name_H-M   'P 1'
#
loop_
_entity.id
_entity.type
_entity.pdbx_description
1 polymer ?
#
loop_
_entity_poly.entity_id
_entity_poly.type
_entity_poly.pdbx_seq_one_letter_code
_entity_poly.pdbx_strand_id
1 'polypeptide(L)'
;MTVSYNLDVSSTSLVAFLKLQLRWRGSVWKSVMRELFIFSILFATVTSIYRTNYFLSEEQRVFWDNFSALFDQKLDYIPLTFMLGFFVTIIVGRWNDIFLNIGWVDNTALLIATYIRGSDEKSRILRRTTLRYMVLTQVIIFRDISMRVRKRFPTLETVVASGSFFF
;
A
#
# COMPACT_ATOMS: atom_id res chain seq x y z
N MET A 1 -6.80 -0.79 -3.28
CA MET A 1 -7.80 0.31 -3.19
C MET A 1 -7.42 1.13 -1.98
N THR A 2 -7.53 2.46 -2.04
CA THR A 2 -7.34 3.31 -0.86
C THR A 2 -8.50 3.08 0.12
N VAL A 3 -8.23 3.10 1.42
CA VAL A 3 -9.24 2.83 2.45
C VAL A 3 -9.36 4.09 3.30
N SER A 4 -10.44 4.85 3.09
CA SER A 4 -10.76 5.99 3.94
C SER A 4 -11.44 5.53 5.23
N TYR A 5 -11.02 6.09 6.35
CA TYR A 5 -11.62 5.89 7.67
C TYR A 5 -11.65 7.19 8.49
N ASN A 6 -11.40 8.35 7.86
CA ASN A 6 -11.31 9.64 8.56
C ASN A 6 -12.56 9.97 9.37
N LEU A 7 -13.74 9.64 8.84
CA LEU A 7 -15.01 9.84 9.55
C LEU A 7 -15.15 8.91 10.77
N ASP A 8 -14.69 7.67 10.65
CA ASP A 8 -14.78 6.64 11.70
C ASP A 8 -13.91 7.02 12.93
N VAL A 9 -12.86 7.83 12.73
CA VAL A 9 -11.96 8.33 13.78
C VAL A 9 -12.12 9.83 14.06
N SER A 10 -13.25 10.41 13.66
CA SER A 10 -13.55 11.84 13.89
C SER A 10 -13.77 12.19 15.37
N SER A 11 -14.07 11.20 16.21
CA SER A 11 -14.20 11.34 17.66
C SER A 11 -13.11 10.55 18.39
N THR A 12 -12.60 11.09 19.49
CA THR A 12 -11.56 10.49 20.35
C THR A 12 -12.16 9.44 21.28
N SER A 13 -12.81 8.42 20.72
CA SER A 13 -13.43 7.32 21.46
C SER A 13 -12.57 6.05 21.40
N LEU A 14 -12.35 5.39 22.55
CA LEU A 14 -11.74 4.05 22.61
C LEU A 14 -12.51 3.03 21.77
N VAL A 15 -13.83 3.14 21.73
CA VAL A 15 -14.69 2.27 20.93
C VAL A 15 -14.44 2.48 19.44
N ALA A 16 -14.18 3.72 19.00
CA ALA A 16 -13.84 4.01 17.62
C ALA A 16 -12.51 3.33 17.21
N PHE A 17 -11.50 3.37 18.09
CA PHE A 17 -10.23 2.69 17.85
C PHE A 17 -10.38 1.17 17.79
N LEU A 18 -11.13 0.56 18.73
CA LEU A 18 -11.40 -0.88 18.71
C LEU A 18 -12.15 -1.32 17.46
N LYS A 19 -13.16 -0.53 17.03
CA LYS A 19 -13.86 -0.78 15.75
C LYS A 19 -12.92 -0.75 14.56
N LEU A 20 -11.92 0.14 14.56
CA LEU A 20 -10.93 0.23 13.49
C LEU A 20 -10.01 -0.99 13.42
N GLN A 21 -9.59 -1.52 14.58
CA GLN A 21 -8.76 -2.74 14.66
C GLN A 21 -9.50 -3.99 14.14
N LEU A 22 -10.82 -4.03 14.28
CA LEU A 22 -11.66 -5.15 13.82
C LEU A 22 -12.11 -5.03 12.35
N ARG A 23 -11.77 -3.95 11.66
CA ARG A 23 -12.10 -3.78 10.24
C ARG A 23 -11.36 -4.84 9.41
N TRP A 24 -11.98 -5.34 8.34
CA TRP A 24 -11.31 -6.30 7.43
C TRP A 24 -10.61 -5.64 6.25
N ARG A 25 -11.27 -4.71 5.55
CA ARG A 25 -10.73 -4.08 4.34
C ARG A 25 -9.54 -3.17 4.67
N GLY A 26 -8.37 -3.49 4.13
CA GLY A 26 -7.13 -2.73 4.35
C GLY A 26 -6.55 -2.86 5.75
N SER A 27 -6.96 -3.89 6.49
CA SER A 27 -6.48 -4.17 7.84
C SER A 27 -5.20 -4.98 7.85
N VAL A 28 -4.50 -4.95 8.99
CA VAL A 28 -3.34 -5.82 9.25
C VAL A 28 -3.74 -7.29 9.18
N TRP A 29 -4.93 -7.64 9.67
CA TRP A 29 -5.46 -9.01 9.60
C TRP A 29 -5.46 -9.53 8.16
N LYS A 30 -6.04 -8.78 7.22
CA LYS A 30 -6.07 -9.21 5.82
C LYS A 30 -4.66 -9.40 5.22
N SER A 31 -3.67 -8.63 5.67
CA SER A 31 -2.30 -8.69 5.18
C SER A 31 -1.47 -9.83 5.79
N VAL A 32 -1.75 -10.24 7.02
CA VAL A 32 -0.90 -11.18 7.79
C VAL A 32 -1.60 -12.53 8.04
N MET A 33 -2.92 -12.64 7.80
CA MET A 33 -3.68 -13.85 8.12
C MET A 33 -3.10 -15.13 7.49
N ARG A 34 -2.59 -15.05 6.26
CA ARG A 34 -2.03 -16.24 5.58
C ARG A 34 -0.74 -16.70 6.24
N GLU A 35 0.15 -15.76 6.52
CA GLU A 35 1.44 -15.97 7.18
C GLU A 35 1.22 -16.46 8.61
N LEU A 36 0.29 -15.84 9.35
CA LEU A 36 -0.09 -16.24 10.70
C LEU A 36 -0.65 -17.66 10.74
N PHE A 37 -1.49 -18.03 9.77
CA PHE A 37 -2.04 -19.38 9.68
C PHE A 37 -0.96 -20.43 9.43
N ILE A 38 -0.04 -20.17 8.49
CA ILE A 38 1.11 -21.04 8.21
C ILE A 38 2.00 -21.17 9.45
N PHE A 39 2.34 -20.04 10.09
CA PHE A 39 3.13 -20.02 11.33
C PHE A 39 2.46 -20.84 12.44
N SER A 40 1.15 -20.67 12.64
CA SER A 40 0.39 -21.38 13.66
C SER A 40 0.38 -22.90 13.42
N ILE A 41 0.22 -23.34 12.17
CA ILE A 41 0.27 -24.77 11.81
C ILE A 41 1.67 -25.34 12.09
N LEU A 42 2.72 -24.65 11.65
CA LEU A 42 4.10 -25.10 11.88
C LEU A 42 4.41 -25.17 13.38
N PHE A 43 4.03 -24.15 14.13
CA PHE A 43 4.20 -24.11 15.57
C PHE A 43 3.43 -25.22 16.29
N ALA A 44 2.17 -25.45 15.91
CA ALA A 44 1.36 -26.53 16.45
C ALA A 44 1.93 -27.92 16.10
N THR A 45 2.49 -28.08 14.90
CA THR A 45 3.14 -29.33 14.46
C THR A 45 4.38 -29.61 15.31
N VAL A 46 5.27 -28.62 15.48
CA VAL A 46 6.46 -28.73 16.33
C VAL A 46 6.07 -29.04 17.77
N THR A 47 5.06 -28.34 18.31
CA THR A 47 4.56 -28.57 19.67
C THR A 47 3.99 -29.98 19.84
N SER A 48 3.27 -30.47 18.83
CA SER A 48 2.69 -31.82 18.85
C SER A 48 3.76 -32.91 18.82
N ILE A 49 4.81 -32.73 18.01
CA ILE A 49 5.97 -33.63 17.95
C ILE A 49 6.68 -33.68 19.30
N TYR A 50 6.92 -32.52 19.93
CA TYR A 50 7.59 -32.44 21.23
C TYR A 50 6.76 -33.08 22.36
N ARG A 51 5.46 -32.75 22.46
CA ARG A 51 4.60 -33.20 23.56
C ARG A 51 4.18 -34.67 23.46
N THR A 52 4.08 -35.23 22.26
CA THR A 52 3.61 -36.61 22.10
C THR A 52 4.76 -37.58 22.38
N ASN A 53 4.62 -38.41 23.43
CA ASN A 53 5.61 -39.42 23.83
C ASN A 53 5.93 -40.47 22.74
N TYR A 54 5.16 -40.52 21.66
CA TYR A 54 5.38 -41.45 20.57
C TYR A 54 6.53 -41.02 19.62
N PHE A 55 6.81 -39.72 19.51
CA PHE A 55 7.76 -39.21 18.50
C PHE A 55 9.16 -38.91 19.04
N LEU A 56 9.29 -38.50 20.30
CA LEU A 56 10.57 -38.16 20.91
C LEU A 56 10.83 -39.02 22.16
N SER A 57 12.03 -39.58 22.25
CA SER A 57 12.53 -40.20 23.48
C SER A 57 12.96 -39.12 24.50
N GLU A 58 13.09 -39.51 25.77
CA GLU A 58 13.51 -38.59 26.84
C GLU A 58 14.89 -37.96 26.57
N GLU A 59 15.85 -38.71 26.04
CA GLU A 59 17.17 -38.16 25.67
C GLU A 59 17.07 -37.13 24.53
N GLN A 60 16.21 -37.38 23.53
CA GLN A 60 15.99 -36.45 22.43
C GLN A 60 15.29 -35.17 22.88
N ARG A 61 14.42 -35.24 23.90
CA ARG A 61 13.79 -34.05 24.49
C ARG A 61 14.80 -33.15 25.18
N VAL A 62 15.72 -33.73 25.95
CA VAL A 62 16.79 -32.96 26.59
C VAL A 62 17.66 -32.24 25.55
N PHE A 63 17.98 -32.90 24.43
CA PHE A 63 18.66 -32.23 23.32
C PHE A 63 17.82 -31.09 22.72
N TRP A 64 16.52 -31.32 22.50
CA TRP A 64 15.60 -30.32 21.97
C TRP A 64 15.47 -29.11 22.89
N ASP A 65 15.41 -29.31 24.20
CA ASP A 65 15.33 -28.24 25.19
C ASP A 65 16.59 -27.36 25.11
N ASN A 66 17.77 -27.98 25.09
CA ASN A 66 19.04 -27.28 24.91
C ASN A 66 19.11 -26.51 23.59
N PHE A 67 18.60 -27.11 22.51
CA PHE A 67 18.53 -26.46 21.20
C PHE A 67 17.59 -25.25 21.23
N SER A 68 16.39 -25.38 21.81
CA SER A 68 15.43 -24.28 21.92
C SER A 68 15.96 -23.12 22.77
N ALA A 69 16.64 -23.43 23.88
CA ALA A 69 17.28 -22.45 24.75
C ALA A 69 18.39 -21.67 24.02
N LEU A 70 19.15 -22.34 23.13
CA LEU A 70 20.15 -21.68 22.30
C LEU A 70 19.50 -20.64 21.36
N PHE A 71 18.37 -20.98 20.72
CA PHE A 71 17.67 -20.05 19.84
C PHE A 71 17.08 -18.86 20.61
N ASP A 72 16.47 -19.11 21.78
CA ASP A 72 15.91 -18.07 22.63
C ASP A 72 16.97 -17.02 23.02
N GLN A 73 18.16 -17.47 23.45
CA GLN A 73 19.29 -16.57 23.75
C GLN A 73 19.79 -15.76 22.55
N LYS A 74 19.60 -16.25 21.31
CA LYS A 74 20.06 -15.55 20.10
C LYS A 74 19.01 -14.59 19.54
N LEU A 75 17.74 -14.74 19.88
CA LEU A 75 16.66 -13.86 19.38
C LEU A 75 16.81 -12.42 19.91
N ASP A 76 17.24 -12.26 21.15
CA ASP A 76 17.46 -10.94 21.78
C ASP A 76 18.64 -10.15 21.18
N TYR A 77 19.54 -10.82 20.46
CA TYR A 77 20.75 -10.19 19.91
C TYR A 77 20.44 -9.22 18.75
N ILE A 78 19.31 -9.40 18.05
CA ILE A 78 18.97 -8.60 16.86
C ILE A 78 17.91 -7.56 17.24
N PRO A 79 18.22 -6.24 17.20
CA PRO A 79 17.28 -5.19 17.53
C PRO A 79 16.27 -4.96 16.38
N LEU A 80 15.42 -5.95 16.12
CA LEU A 80 14.45 -5.96 15.02
C LEU A 80 13.48 -4.78 15.10
N THR A 81 13.05 -4.42 16.31
CA THR A 81 12.12 -3.29 16.53
C THR A 81 12.73 -1.97 16.06
N PHE A 82 14.01 -1.75 16.36
CA PHE A 82 14.72 -0.55 15.94
C PHE A 82 14.82 -0.51 14.42
N MET A 83 15.32 -1.57 13.80
CA MET A 83 15.46 -1.67 12.34
C MET A 83 14.12 -1.48 11.61
N LEU A 84 13.06 -2.09 12.11
CA LEU A 84 11.71 -1.95 11.56
C LEU A 84 11.22 -0.51 11.65
N GLY A 85 11.49 0.17 12.77
CA GLY A 85 11.15 1.59 12.96
C GLY A 85 11.78 2.49 11.90
N PHE A 86 13.09 2.36 11.63
CA PHE A 86 13.75 3.13 10.56
C PHE A 86 13.19 2.78 9.19
N PHE A 87 13.05 1.49 8.91
CA PHE A 87 12.55 1.02 7.63
C PHE A 87 11.15 1.57 7.33
N VAL A 88 10.21 1.45 8.27
CA VAL A 88 8.85 1.96 8.12
C VAL A 88 8.84 3.47 7.95
N THR A 89 9.65 4.20 8.71
CA THR A 89 9.75 5.67 8.60
C THR A 89 10.19 6.09 7.21
N ILE A 90 11.21 5.45 6.63
CA ILE A 90 11.69 5.72 5.27
C ILE A 90 10.60 5.43 4.24
N ILE A 91 9.90 4.29 4.36
CA ILE A 91 8.84 3.90 3.42
C ILE A 91 7.67 4.89 3.46
N VAL A 92 7.24 5.29 4.66
CA VAL A 92 6.16 6.27 4.82
C VAL A 92 6.57 7.64 4.28
N GLY A 93 7.81 8.07 4.52
CA GLY A 93 8.35 9.30 3.96
C GLY A 93 8.29 9.31 2.43
N ARG A 94 8.83 8.27 1.78
CA ARG A 94 8.78 8.12 0.32
C ARG A 94 7.35 8.06 -0.22
N TRP A 95 6.44 7.40 0.49
CA TRP A 95 5.03 7.35 0.10
C TRP A 95 4.39 8.74 0.13
N ASN A 96 4.69 9.53 1.16
CA ASN A 96 4.21 10.91 1.24
C ASN A 96 4.81 11.78 0.12
N ASP A 97 6.10 11.64 -0.17
CA ASP A 97 6.75 12.35 -1.28
C ASP A 97 6.10 12.01 -2.61
N ILE A 98 5.80 10.73 -2.87
CA ILE A 98 5.07 10.32 -4.09
C ILE A 98 3.70 11.00 -4.15
N PHE A 99 2.97 11.07 -3.03
CA PHE A 99 1.64 11.68 -2.98
C PHE A 99 1.68 13.19 -3.22
N LEU A 100 2.63 13.90 -2.59
CA LEU A 100 2.80 15.35 -2.76
C LEU A 100 3.25 15.72 -4.18
N ASN A 101 4.01 14.84 -4.84
CA ASN A 101 4.46 15.02 -6.21
C ASN A 101 3.48 14.49 -7.27
N ILE A 102 2.27 14.08 -6.88
CA ILE A 102 1.19 13.87 -7.85
C ILE A 102 0.89 15.23 -8.50
N GLY A 103 1.23 15.38 -9.78
CA GLY A 103 1.10 16.65 -10.47
C GLY A 103 -0.34 17.00 -10.82
N TRP A 104 -1.17 17.39 -9.84
CA TRP A 104 -2.59 17.79 -10.01
C TRP A 104 -2.76 18.90 -11.07
N VAL A 105 -3.78 18.80 -11.92
CA VAL A 105 -4.03 19.77 -13.01
C VAL A 105 -4.85 20.99 -12.57
N ASP A 106 -5.50 20.93 -11.42
CA ASP A 106 -6.52 21.86 -10.95
C ASP A 106 -6.02 23.31 -10.91
N ASN A 107 -4.87 23.55 -10.27
CA ASN A 107 -4.28 24.89 -10.17
C ASN A 107 -3.92 25.45 -11.55
N THR A 108 -3.31 24.63 -12.40
CA THR A 108 -2.94 25.03 -13.76
C THR A 108 -4.17 25.29 -14.63
N ALA A 109 -5.25 24.55 -14.41
CA ALA A 109 -6.52 24.76 -15.11
C ALA A 109 -7.20 26.07 -14.75
N LEU A 110 -7.20 26.42 -13.47
CA LEU A 110 -7.68 27.73 -13.02
C LEU A 110 -6.83 28.87 -13.61
N LEU A 111 -5.50 28.67 -13.69
CA LEU A 111 -4.61 29.63 -14.33
C LEU A 111 -4.94 29.79 -15.83
N ILE A 112 -5.06 28.70 -16.57
CA ILE A 112 -5.40 28.73 -18.01
C ILE A 112 -6.76 29.41 -18.23
N ALA A 113 -7.74 29.16 -17.37
CA ALA A 113 -9.08 29.75 -17.45
C ALA A 113 -9.07 31.28 -17.26
N THR A 114 -8.16 31.81 -16.44
CA THR A 114 -8.07 33.25 -16.14
C THR A 114 -7.21 34.02 -17.15
N TYR A 115 -6.15 33.39 -17.67
CA TYR A 115 -5.24 34.01 -18.64
C TYR A 115 -5.77 33.97 -20.07
N ILE A 116 -6.40 32.87 -20.50
CA ILE A 116 -6.99 32.75 -21.85
C ILE A 116 -8.43 33.25 -21.81
N ARG A 117 -8.60 34.56 -21.94
CA ARG A 117 -9.90 35.25 -21.95
C ARG A 117 -10.56 35.14 -23.32
N GLY A 118 -11.89 35.11 -23.35
CA GLY A 118 -12.67 35.04 -24.59
C GLY A 118 -13.75 33.95 -24.53
N SER A 119 -14.96 34.31 -24.97
CA SER A 119 -16.11 33.42 -25.13
C SER A 119 -16.25 32.89 -26.57
N ASP A 120 -15.34 33.27 -27.45
CA ASP A 120 -15.25 32.77 -28.82
C ASP A 120 -14.81 31.30 -28.85
N GLU A 121 -15.21 30.60 -29.92
CA GLU A 121 -14.93 29.18 -30.07
C GLU A 121 -13.41 28.89 -30.12
N LYS A 122 -12.61 29.81 -30.68
CA LYS A 122 -11.15 29.66 -30.74
C LYS A 122 -10.53 29.69 -29.34
N SER A 123 -10.88 30.65 -28.50
CA SER A 123 -10.42 30.71 -27.10
C SER A 123 -10.89 29.50 -26.28
N ARG A 124 -12.11 29.01 -26.54
CA ARG A 124 -12.63 27.79 -25.91
C ARG A 124 -11.82 26.55 -26.31
N ILE A 125 -11.57 26.35 -27.60
CA ILE A 125 -10.73 25.25 -28.11
C ILE A 125 -9.34 25.33 -27.49
N LEU A 126 -8.72 26.51 -27.47
CA LEU A 126 -7.38 26.68 -26.91
C LEU A 126 -7.29 26.25 -25.45
N ARG A 127 -8.21 26.70 -24.58
CA ARG A 127 -8.26 26.28 -23.17
C ARG A 127 -8.40 24.75 -23.02
N ARG A 128 -9.28 24.14 -23.82
CA ARG A 128 -9.52 22.69 -23.78
C ARG A 128 -8.31 21.90 -24.26
N THR A 129 -7.71 22.29 -25.38
CA THR A 129 -6.55 21.61 -25.96
C THR A 129 -5.34 21.66 -25.02
N THR A 130 -5.05 22.82 -24.42
CA THR A 130 -3.95 22.94 -23.44
C THR A 130 -4.16 22.01 -22.25
N LEU A 131 -5.38 21.95 -21.70
CA LEU A 131 -5.68 21.07 -20.58
C LEU A 131 -5.62 19.58 -20.95
N ARG A 132 -6.07 19.22 -22.15
CA ARG A 132 -5.98 17.84 -22.62
C ARG A 132 -4.55 17.39 -22.80
N TYR A 133 -3.65 18.25 -23.27
CA TYR A 133 -2.23 17.92 -23.33
C TYR A 133 -1.61 17.69 -21.94
N MET A 134 -1.99 18.50 -20.94
CA MET A 134 -1.52 18.27 -19.56
C MET A 134 -2.01 16.94 -19.00
N VAL A 135 -3.30 16.63 -19.17
CA VAL A 135 -3.88 15.35 -18.74
C VAL A 135 -3.28 14.18 -19.52
N LEU A 136 -3.00 14.34 -20.81
CA LEU A 136 -2.34 13.32 -21.62
C LEU A 136 -0.95 12.99 -21.06
N THR A 137 -0.15 14.00 -20.73
CA THR A 137 1.16 13.79 -20.10
C THR A 137 1.03 13.03 -18.77
N GLN A 138 0.05 13.37 -17.92
CA GLN A 138 -0.22 12.62 -16.69
C GLN A 138 -0.57 11.16 -16.97
N VAL A 139 -1.44 10.88 -17.94
CA VAL A 139 -1.86 9.51 -18.29
C VAL A 139 -0.67 8.69 -18.76
N ILE A 140 0.21 9.25 -19.58
CA ILE A 140 1.42 8.57 -20.08
C ILE A 140 2.34 8.23 -18.90
N ILE A 141 2.65 9.19 -18.03
CA ILE A 141 3.51 8.96 -16.85
C ILE A 141 2.87 7.93 -15.91
N PHE A 142 1.57 8.06 -15.62
CA PHE A 142 0.85 7.13 -14.73
C PHE A 142 0.76 5.72 -15.30
N ARG A 143 0.68 5.58 -16.64
CA ARG A 143 0.74 4.28 -17.31
C ARG A 143 2.09 3.57 -17.07
N ASP A 144 3.16 4.32 -16.85
CA ASP A 144 4.49 3.74 -16.60
C ASP A 144 4.73 3.36 -15.15
N ILE A 145 4.24 4.15 -14.21
CA ILE A 145 4.44 3.90 -12.77
C ILE A 145 3.32 3.06 -12.12
N SER A 146 2.10 3.07 -12.67
CA SER A 146 0.93 2.43 -12.06
C SER A 146 0.41 1.28 -12.91
N MET A 147 0.53 0.05 -12.38
CA MET A 147 -0.03 -1.15 -13.02
C MET A 147 -1.54 -1.07 -13.24
N ARG A 148 -2.28 -0.32 -12.42
CA ARG A 148 -3.73 -0.14 -12.63
C ARG A 148 -4.02 0.71 -13.86
N VAL A 149 -3.24 1.77 -14.06
CA VAL A 149 -3.36 2.63 -15.24
C VAL A 149 -2.87 1.90 -16.48
N ARG A 150 -1.77 1.13 -16.38
CA ARG A 150 -1.29 0.26 -17.46
C ARG A 150 -2.31 -0.80 -17.90
N LYS A 151 -3.04 -1.41 -16.96
CA LYS A 151 -4.14 -2.34 -17.28
C LYS A 151 -5.32 -1.65 -17.95
N ARG A 152 -5.60 -0.39 -17.61
CA ARG A 152 -6.67 0.41 -18.23
C ARG A 152 -6.28 0.92 -19.62
N PHE A 153 -5.01 1.28 -19.81
CA PHE A 153 -4.46 1.78 -21.07
C PHE A 153 -3.23 0.94 -21.49
N PRO A 154 -3.41 -0.29 -21.99
CA PRO A 154 -2.30 -1.17 -22.34
C PRO A 154 -1.45 -0.62 -23.49
N THR A 155 -2.08 -0.02 -24.50
CA THR A 155 -1.41 0.53 -25.70
C THR A 155 -1.71 2.01 -25.88
N LEU A 156 -0.89 2.74 -26.63
CA LEU A 156 -1.17 4.14 -26.97
C LEU A 156 -2.47 4.27 -27.77
N GLU A 157 -2.83 3.28 -28.59
CA GLU A 157 -4.11 3.23 -29.30
C GLU A 157 -5.31 3.27 -28.34
N THR A 158 -5.24 2.58 -27.19
CA THR A 158 -6.31 2.65 -26.18
C THR A 158 -6.42 4.04 -25.53
N VAL A 159 -5.30 4.78 -25.43
CA VAL A 159 -5.31 6.18 -24.98
C VAL A 159 -5.98 7.07 -26.03
N VAL A 160 -5.66 6.87 -27.31
CA VAL A 160 -6.29 7.58 -28.43
C VAL A 160 -7.79 7.32 -28.47
N ALA A 161 -8.20 6.05 -28.42
CA ALA A 161 -9.60 5.63 -28.44
C ALA A 161 -10.40 6.15 -27.23
N SER A 162 -9.75 6.38 -26.08
CA SER A 162 -10.40 6.95 -24.89
C SER A 162 -10.76 8.44 -25.00
N GLY A 163 -10.48 9.08 -26.14
CA GLY A 163 -10.75 10.50 -26.36
C GLY A 163 -9.78 11.41 -25.60
N SER A 164 -8.62 10.90 -25.16
CA SER A 164 -7.55 11.77 -24.64
C SER A 164 -6.74 12.44 -25.77
N PHE A 165 -6.88 11.95 -27.01
CA PHE A 165 -6.07 12.36 -28.16
C PHE A 165 -6.85 13.09 -29.27
N PHE A 166 -8.20 13.11 -29.26
CA PHE A 166 -9.00 13.75 -30.32
C PHE A 166 -10.23 14.52 -29.80
N PHE A 167 -10.47 15.71 -30.40
CA PHE A 167 -11.52 16.75 -30.22
C PHE A 167 -11.19 17.97 -29.36
#